data_AF-A0A2N2K7C0-F1
#
_entry.id   AF-A0A2N2K7C0-F1
#
_cell.length_a   1.000
_cell.length_b   1.000
_cell.length_c   1.000
_cell.angle_alpha   90.00
_cell.angle_beta   90.00
_cell.angle_gamma   90.00
#
_symmetry.space_group_name_H-M   'P 1'
#
loop_
_entity.id
_entity.type
_entity.pdbx_description
1 polymer ?
#
loop_
_entity_poly.entity_id
_entity_poly.type
_entity_poly.pdbx_seq_one_letter_code
_entity_poly.pdbx_strand_id
1 'polypeptide(L)'
;MKKIISLEERIENRKQREKLERYRGKAETVQKILQCSSCNLKCAMCGIQIEDFHSGCCAAGHQGLRFCECCREEFEEFLAVKNGKKTPDLFWHNNEWKEMWSAWLDYRKALTAFLRSAEFKLLMEELNEKPE
;
A
#
# COMPACT_ATOMS: atom_id res chain seq x y z
N MET A 1 -6.61 -50.60 15.73
CA MET A 1 -5.43 -50.21 16.54
C MET A 1 -5.59 -48.76 16.93
N LYS A 2 -5.66 -48.44 18.24
CA LYS A 2 -5.81 -47.04 18.72
C LYS A 2 -4.44 -46.36 18.68
N LYS A 3 -4.28 -45.31 17.86
CA LYS A 3 -3.07 -44.47 17.86
C LYS A 3 -2.96 -43.78 19.22
N ILE A 4 -2.03 -44.25 20.07
CA ILE A 4 -1.61 -43.54 21.27
C ILE A 4 -0.67 -42.43 20.77
N ILE A 5 -1.25 -41.28 20.44
CA ILE A 5 -0.49 -40.06 20.12
C ILE A 5 0.11 -39.58 21.44
N SER A 6 1.42 -39.36 21.49
CA SER A 6 2.08 -38.91 22.72
C SER A 6 1.63 -37.50 23.09
N LEU A 7 1.68 -37.16 24.39
CA LEU A 7 1.28 -35.84 24.86
C LEU A 7 2.22 -34.76 24.31
N GLU A 8 3.50 -35.11 24.15
CA GLU A 8 4.56 -34.29 23.58
C GLU A 8 4.29 -33.97 22.11
N GLU A 9 3.86 -34.97 21.33
CA GLU A 9 3.49 -34.79 19.92
C GLU A 9 2.29 -33.85 19.77
N ARG A 10 1.32 -33.92 20.69
CA ARG A 10 0.17 -32.98 20.71
C ARG A 10 0.59 -31.54 21.03
N ILE A 11 1.50 -31.36 21.99
CA ILE A 11 2.01 -30.03 22.37
C ILE A 11 2.80 -29.42 21.21
N GLU A 12 3.66 -30.21 20.56
CA GLU A 12 4.46 -29.74 19.43
C GLU A 12 3.58 -29.38 18.23
N ASN A 13 2.59 -30.24 17.89
CA ASN A 13 1.63 -29.95 16.84
C ASN A 13 0.83 -28.65 17.10
N ARG A 14 0.43 -28.39 18.35
CA ARG A 14 -0.22 -27.11 18.71
C ARG A 14 0.71 -25.93 18.48
N LYS A 15 1.96 -26.00 18.95
CA LYS A 15 2.95 -24.91 18.78
C LYS A 15 3.23 -24.62 17.29
N GLN A 16 3.37 -25.66 16.47
CA GLN A 16 3.58 -25.51 15.04
C GLN A 16 2.39 -24.82 14.36
N ARG A 17 1.16 -25.22 14.73
CA ARG A 17 -0.06 -24.59 14.23
C ARG A 17 -0.16 -23.11 14.61
N GLU A 18 0.09 -22.77 15.88
CA GLU A 18 0.08 -21.37 16.34
C GLU A 18 1.13 -20.52 15.62
N LYS A 19 2.32 -21.08 15.35
CA LYS A 19 3.37 -20.40 14.60
C LYS A 19 2.94 -20.13 13.16
N LEU A 20 2.29 -21.10 12.51
CA LEU A 20 1.77 -20.98 11.15
C LEU A 20 0.63 -19.97 11.06
N GLU A 21 -0.34 -20.00 11.99
CA GLU A 21 -1.43 -19.03 12.06
C GLU A 21 -0.90 -17.61 12.26
N ARG A 22 0.08 -17.43 13.16
CA ARG A 22 0.73 -16.12 13.36
C ARG A 22 1.48 -15.65 12.10
N TYR A 23 2.12 -16.56 11.37
CA TYR A 23 2.78 -16.24 10.12
C TYR A 23 1.78 -15.77 9.06
N ARG A 24 0.70 -16.53 8.86
CA ARG A 24 -0.40 -16.17 7.94
C ARG A 24 -1.02 -14.82 8.30
N GLY A 25 -1.31 -14.58 9.58
CA GLY A 25 -1.88 -13.29 10.01
C GLY A 25 -0.97 -12.10 9.71
N LYS A 26 0.35 -12.27 9.83
CA LYS A 26 1.33 -11.23 9.44
C LYS A 26 1.34 -11.02 7.93
N ALA A 27 1.37 -12.10 7.17
CA ALA A 27 1.37 -12.08 5.71
C ALA A 27 0.11 -11.39 5.13
N GLU A 28 -1.07 -11.74 5.64
CA GLU A 28 -2.33 -11.09 5.28
C GLU A 28 -2.36 -9.60 5.64
N THR A 29 -1.75 -9.21 6.76
CA THR A 29 -1.66 -7.80 7.15
C THR A 29 -0.83 -7.00 6.14
N VAL A 30 0.34 -7.53 5.74
CA VAL A 30 1.19 -6.92 4.72
C VAL A 30 0.45 -6.83 3.38
N GLN A 31 -0.24 -7.90 2.98
CA GLN A 31 -1.05 -7.92 1.76
C GLN A 31 -2.13 -6.82 1.77
N LYS A 32 -2.89 -6.69 2.87
CA LYS A 32 -3.95 -5.67 3.01
C LYS A 32 -3.41 -4.25 2.92
N ILE A 33 -2.28 -3.96 3.57
CA ILE A 33 -1.62 -2.65 3.49
C ILE A 33 -1.37 -2.30 2.02
N LEU A 34 -0.76 -3.22 1.28
CA LEU A 34 -0.35 -2.96 -0.10
C LEU A 34 -1.52 -2.86 -1.09
N GLN A 35 -2.55 -3.69 -0.92
CA GLN A 35 -3.77 -3.63 -1.72
C GLN A 35 -4.50 -2.29 -1.51
N CYS A 36 -4.61 -1.84 -0.25
CA CYS A 36 -5.23 -0.55 0.07
C CYS A 36 -4.40 0.62 -0.45
N SER A 37 -3.06 0.56 -0.36
CA SER A 37 -2.17 1.59 -0.89
C SER A 37 -2.28 1.74 -2.41
N SER A 38 -2.64 0.68 -3.15
CA SER A 38 -2.79 0.72 -4.61
C SER A 38 -4.26 0.70 -5.06
N CYS A 39 -5.20 0.95 -4.15
CA CYS A 39 -6.63 0.89 -4.43
C CYS A 39 -7.09 2.07 -5.30
N ASN A 40 -7.67 1.76 -6.46
CA ASN A 40 -8.21 2.74 -7.40
C ASN A 40 -9.53 3.39 -6.97
N LEU A 41 -10.12 2.95 -5.85
CA LEU A 41 -11.37 3.46 -5.31
C LEU A 41 -11.17 4.64 -4.36
N LYS A 42 -9.92 5.00 -4.07
CA LYS A 42 -9.56 6.01 -3.08
C LYS A 42 -8.53 6.98 -3.65
N CYS A 43 -8.52 8.21 -3.13
CA CYS A 43 -7.45 9.17 -3.38
C CYS A 43 -6.12 8.62 -2.84
N ALA A 44 -5.07 8.66 -3.66
CA ALA A 44 -3.76 8.13 -3.33
C ALA A 44 -3.04 8.92 -2.21
N MET A 45 -3.41 10.19 -2.00
CA MET A 45 -2.85 11.04 -0.95
C MET A 45 -3.64 10.93 0.36
N CYS A 46 -4.92 11.30 0.34
CA CYS A 46 -5.73 11.42 1.56
C CYS A 46 -6.62 10.20 1.87
N GLY A 47 -6.76 9.25 0.95
CA GLY A 47 -7.54 8.03 1.16
C GLY A 47 -9.07 8.19 1.07
N ILE A 48 -9.59 9.39 0.76
CA ILE A 48 -11.03 9.60 0.56
C ILE A 48 -11.55 8.74 -0.58
N GLN A 49 -12.76 8.20 -0.45
CA GLN A 49 -13.40 7.40 -1.49
C GLN A 49 -13.72 8.27 -2.71
N ILE A 50 -13.43 7.76 -3.90
CA ILE A 50 -13.75 8.42 -5.17
C ILE A 50 -15.03 7.76 -5.69
N GLU A 51 -16.14 8.48 -5.63
CA GLU A 51 -17.47 7.98 -6.00
C GLU A 51 -17.72 8.03 -7.52
N ASP A 52 -17.04 8.94 -8.22
CA ASP A 52 -17.25 9.20 -9.64
C ASP A 52 -16.32 8.35 -10.53
N PHE A 53 -16.84 7.24 -11.06
CA PHE A 53 -16.16 6.41 -12.05
C PHE A 53 -16.27 6.97 -13.49
N HIS A 54 -17.20 7.92 -13.72
CA HIS A 54 -17.62 8.37 -15.05
C HIS A 54 -17.23 9.81 -15.42
N SER A 55 -16.75 10.63 -14.49
CA SER A 55 -16.20 11.93 -14.87
C SER A 55 -14.88 11.71 -15.61
N GLY A 56 -14.85 12.05 -16.90
CA GLY A 56 -13.69 12.02 -17.81
C GLY A 56 -12.48 12.88 -17.38
N CYS A 57 -12.39 13.25 -16.10
CA CYS A 57 -11.21 13.81 -15.44
C CYS A 57 -10.12 12.76 -15.15
N CYS A 58 -10.32 11.50 -15.57
CA CYS A 58 -9.27 10.49 -15.70
C CYS A 58 -8.30 10.83 -16.85
N ALA A 59 -7.88 12.09 -16.98
CA ALA A 59 -6.64 12.38 -17.68
C ALA A 59 -5.58 11.56 -16.95
N ALA A 60 -4.90 10.68 -17.68
CA ALA A 60 -3.88 9.76 -17.20
C ALA A 60 -2.97 10.46 -16.17
N GLY A 61 -3.32 10.35 -14.89
CA GLY A 61 -2.58 10.95 -13.80
C GLY A 61 -1.19 10.37 -13.83
N HIS A 62 -0.19 11.21 -13.57
CA HIS A 62 1.22 10.83 -13.42
C HIS A 62 1.33 9.43 -12.80
N GLN A 63 1.71 8.43 -13.60
CA GLN A 63 2.01 7.07 -13.14
C GLN A 63 0.82 6.26 -12.56
N GLY A 64 -0.43 6.54 -12.96
CA GLY A 64 -1.59 5.73 -12.57
C GLY A 64 -2.14 6.00 -11.18
N LEU A 65 -1.80 7.16 -10.60
CA LEU A 65 -2.33 7.63 -9.32
C LEU A 65 -3.67 8.33 -9.52
N ARG A 66 -4.66 8.02 -8.68
CA ARG A 66 -5.93 8.77 -8.61
C ARG A 66 -5.94 9.70 -7.43
N PHE A 67 -6.41 10.92 -7.62
CA PHE A 67 -6.59 11.91 -6.58
C PHE A 67 -8.03 12.40 -6.56
N CYS A 68 -8.52 12.85 -5.40
CA CYS A 68 -9.66 13.77 -5.38
C CYS A 68 -9.22 15.14 -5.93
N GLU A 69 -10.18 16.00 -6.27
CA GLU A 69 -9.94 17.32 -6.85
C GLU A 69 -8.94 18.16 -6.04
N CYS A 70 -9.15 18.32 -4.74
CA CYS A 70 -8.26 19.11 -3.88
C CYS A 70 -6.83 18.55 -3.83
N CYS A 71 -6.66 17.22 -3.72
CA CYS A 71 -5.33 16.62 -3.70
C CYS A 71 -4.64 16.69 -5.07
N ARG A 72 -5.40 16.69 -6.17
CA ARG A 72 -4.86 16.85 -7.53
C ARG A 72 -4.27 18.26 -7.68
N GLU A 73 -5.03 19.29 -7.32
CA GLU A 73 -4.61 20.68 -7.42
C GLU A 73 -3.35 20.96 -6.58
N GLU A 74 -3.34 20.52 -5.32
CA GLU A 74 -2.18 20.66 -4.44
C GLU A 74 -0.95 19.91 -4.98
N PHE A 75 -1.15 18.73 -5.58
CA PHE A 75 -0.05 17.95 -6.15
C PHE A 75 0.51 18.59 -7.43
N GLU A 76 -0.34 19.14 -8.29
CA GLU A 76 0.07 19.87 -9.50
C GLU A 76 0.84 21.13 -9.15
N GLU A 77 0.38 21.88 -8.14
CA GLU A 77 1.08 23.04 -7.59
C GLU A 77 2.46 22.62 -7.04
N PHE A 78 2.51 21.53 -6.27
CA PHE A 78 3.76 21.00 -5.74
C PHE A 78 4.74 20.64 -6.86
N LEU A 79 4.28 19.99 -7.93
CA LEU A 79 5.12 19.66 -9.08
C LEU A 79 5.61 20.91 -9.81
N ALA A 80 4.78 21.94 -9.94
CA ALA A 80 5.18 23.20 -10.56
C ALA A 80 6.26 23.92 -9.74
N VAL A 81 6.06 24.03 -8.43
CA VAL A 81 7.01 24.63 -7.49
C VAL A 81 8.31 23.83 -7.42
N LYS A 82 8.24 22.50 -7.27
CA LYS A 82 9.42 21.63 -7.16
C LYS A 82 10.31 21.68 -8.41
N ASN A 83 9.70 21.82 -9.58
CA ASN A 83 10.44 21.93 -10.85
C ASN A 83 10.90 23.36 -11.16
N GLY A 84 10.72 24.31 -10.24
CA GLY A 84 11.09 25.72 -10.45
C GLY A 84 10.26 26.43 -11.52
N LYS A 85 9.12 25.85 -11.94
CA LYS A 85 8.22 26.45 -12.94
C LYS A 85 7.37 27.57 -12.35
N LYS A 86 7.22 27.58 -11.03
CA LYS A 86 6.37 28.50 -10.29
C LYS A 86 6.96 28.81 -8.93
N THR A 87 6.79 30.03 -8.45
CA THR A 87 7.02 30.40 -7.05
C THR A 87 5.75 30.16 -6.25
N PRO A 88 5.82 29.66 -5.00
CA PRO A 88 4.62 29.43 -4.21
C PRO A 88 3.81 30.72 -4.04
N ASP A 89 2.53 30.69 -4.43
CA ASP A 89 1.63 31.84 -4.29
C ASP A 89 1.04 31.94 -2.87
N LEU A 90 0.95 30.81 -2.17
CA LEU A 90 0.31 30.69 -0.87
C LEU A 90 1.35 30.57 0.24
N PHE A 91 1.13 31.25 1.37
CA PHE A 91 2.12 31.31 2.46
C PHE A 91 2.42 29.93 3.08
N TRP A 92 1.48 28.98 2.99
CA TRP A 92 1.63 27.63 3.53
C TRP A 92 2.28 26.63 2.57
N HIS A 93 2.53 27.01 1.31
CA HIS A 93 3.33 26.22 0.37
C HIS A 93 4.84 26.41 0.63
N ASN A 94 5.21 26.18 1.89
CA ASN A 94 6.54 26.37 2.43
C ASN A 94 7.44 25.13 2.20
N ASN A 95 8.60 25.09 2.87
CA ASN A 95 9.54 23.98 2.73
C ASN A 95 8.99 22.68 3.28
N GLU A 96 8.25 22.73 4.39
CA GLU A 96 7.66 21.58 5.06
C GLU A 96 6.56 20.95 4.19
N TRP A 97 5.74 21.77 3.51
CA TRP A 97 4.76 21.29 2.55
C TRP A 97 5.42 20.60 1.34
N LYS A 98 6.51 21.16 0.81
CA LYS A 98 7.30 20.51 -0.25
C LYS A 98 7.92 19.19 0.21
N GLU A 99 8.38 19.14 1.45
CA GLU A 99 8.96 17.94 2.05
C GLU A 99 7.90 16.85 2.23
N MET A 100 6.71 17.21 2.73
CA MET A 100 5.58 16.29 2.86
C MET A 100 5.27 15.58 1.54
N TRP A 101 5.14 16.34 0.44
CA TRP A 101 4.87 15.77 -0.87
C TRP A 101 6.04 14.97 -1.45
N SER A 102 7.28 15.38 -1.19
CA SER A 102 8.47 14.64 -1.61
C SER A 102 8.58 13.30 -0.88
N ALA A 103 8.44 13.29 0.45
CA ALA A 103 8.42 12.09 1.27
C ALA A 103 7.28 11.15 0.86
N TRP A 104 6.10 11.70 0.54
CA TRP A 104 4.98 10.90 0.02
C TRP A 104 5.34 10.21 -1.31
N LEU A 105 5.98 10.91 -2.26
CA LEU A 105 6.44 10.30 -3.50
C LEU A 105 7.48 9.19 -3.26
N ASP A 106 8.40 9.38 -2.33
CA ASP A 106 9.41 8.38 -2.00
C ASP A 106 8.79 7.16 -1.30
N TYR A 107 7.81 7.36 -0.43
CA TYR A 107 6.98 6.29 0.12
C TYR A 107 6.27 5.48 -0.99
N ARG A 108 5.68 6.16 -1.99
CA ARG A 108 5.05 5.49 -3.15
C ARG A 108 6.05 4.65 -3.95
N LYS A 109 7.26 5.16 -4.17
CA LYS A 109 8.34 4.41 -4.84
C LYS A 109 8.73 3.17 -4.03
N ALA A 110 8.92 3.32 -2.71
CA ALA A 110 9.26 2.21 -1.82
C ALA A 110 8.19 1.12 -1.81
N LEU A 111 6.90 1.49 -1.74
CA LEU A 111 5.78 0.56 -1.87
C LEU A 111 5.81 -0.21 -3.19
N THR A 112 6.02 0.51 -4.30
CA THR A 112 6.06 -0.11 -5.63
C THR A 112 7.25 -1.05 -5.79
N ALA A 113 8.41 -0.68 -5.21
CA ALA A 113 9.59 -1.54 -5.19
C ALA A 113 9.34 -2.81 -4.36
N PHE A 114 8.71 -2.68 -3.19
CA PHE A 114 8.37 -3.82 -2.34
C PHE A 114 7.38 -4.78 -3.03
N LEU A 115 6.34 -4.24 -3.68
CA LEU A 115 5.40 -5.03 -4.50
C LEU A 115 6.08 -5.83 -5.62
N ARG A 116 7.23 -5.34 -6.11
CA ARG A 116 7.99 -5.98 -7.19
C ARG A 116 9.08 -6.93 -6.68
N SER A 117 9.35 -6.95 -5.36
CA SER A 117 10.40 -7.78 -4.79
C SER A 117 10.11 -9.27 -4.97
N ALA A 118 11.17 -10.08 -5.02
CA ALA A 118 11.01 -11.53 -5.18
C ALA A 118 10.33 -12.15 -3.96
N GLU A 119 10.68 -11.65 -2.76
CA GLU A 119 10.15 -12.11 -1.48
C GLU A 119 8.65 -11.85 -1.36
N PHE A 120 8.18 -10.69 -1.84
CA PHE A 120 6.74 -10.40 -1.81
C PHE A 120 5.95 -11.27 -2.79
N LYS A 121 6.53 -11.61 -3.95
CA LYS A 121 5.90 -12.55 -4.90
C LYS A 121 5.80 -13.96 -4.31
N LEU A 122 6.86 -14.45 -3.68
CA LEU A 122 6.86 -15.73 -2.95
C LEU A 122 5.81 -15.73 -1.83
N LEU A 123 5.71 -14.64 -1.06
CA LEU A 123 4.69 -14.50 -0.02
C LEU A 123 3.27 -14.62 -0.58
N MET A 124 3.01 -14.06 -1.76
CA MET A 124 1.71 -14.12 -2.42
C MET A 124 1.40 -15.52 -2.98
N GLU A 125 2.41 -16.25 -3.46
CA GLU A 125 2.28 -17.65 -3.87
C GLU A 125 1.90 -18.52 -2.67
N GLU A 126 2.63 -18.40 -1.54
CA GLU A 126 2.34 -19.11 -0.30
C GLU A 126 0.94 -18.83 0.27
N LEU A 127 0.43 -17.61 0.12
CA LEU A 127 -0.92 -17.24 0.56
C LEU A 127 -2.03 -17.79 -0.35
N ASN A 128 -1.73 -18.00 -1.64
CA ASN A 128 -2.69 -18.52 -2.62
C ASN A 128 -2.74 -20.05 -2.65
N GLU A 129 -1.68 -20.73 -2.23
CA GLU A 129 -1.68 -22.17 -2.01
C GLU A 129 -2.67 -22.53 -0.89
N LYS A 130 -3.80 -23.13 -1.27
CA LYS A 130 -4.76 -23.66 -0.29
C LYS A 130 -4.05 -24.73 0.53
N PRO A 131 -4.14 -24.71 1.87
CA PRO A 131 -3.72 -25.85 2.66
C PRO A 131 -4.61 -27.06 2.28
N GLU A 132 -3.99 -28.13 1.80
CA GLU A 132 -4.60 -29.47 1.72
C GLU A 132 -4.99 -30.00 3.11
#